data_AF-A0A6B3FP69-F1
#
_entry.id   AF-A0A6B3FP69-F1
#
_cell.length_a   1.000
_cell.length_b   1.000
_cell.length_c   1.000
_cell.angle_alpha   90.00
_cell.angle_beta   90.00
_cell.angle_gamma   90.00
#
_symmetry.space_group_name_H-M   'P 1'
#
loop_
_entity.id
_entity.type
_entity.pdbx_description
1 polymer ?
#
loop_
_entity_poly.entity_id
_entity_poly.type
_entity_poly.pdbx_seq_one_letter_code
_entity_poly.pdbx_strand_id
1 'polypeptide(L)'
;GIAMAHGTGNALVAITVAAALIFITGFPLAYYAARYNIDLDLITRGSGFGYYGSVLTGVIFASFTVIFFALEGAIMAQGLKLGFGLPLWLGYAVSTLMVIPLVIYG
;
A
#
# COMPACT_ATOMS: atom_id res chain seq x y z
N GLY A 1 19.22 0.40 8.74
CA GLY A 1 19.81 0.96 9.96
C GLY A 1 19.96 2.47 9.90
N ILE A 2 18.85 3.22 9.83
CA ILE A 2 18.84 4.70 9.92
C ILE A 2 18.50 5.18 11.34
N ALA A 3 17.68 4.41 12.07
CA ALA A 3 17.39 4.65 13.48
C ALA A 3 18.63 4.48 14.40
N MET A 4 19.57 3.59 14.03
CA MET A 4 20.78 3.31 14.82
C MET A 4 21.96 4.25 14.51
N ALA A 5 21.93 4.98 13.39
CA ALA A 5 23.04 5.82 12.92
C ALA A 5 22.81 7.33 13.06
N HIS A 6 21.56 7.81 13.04
CA HIS A 6 21.22 9.25 13.09
C HIS A 6 20.26 9.64 14.22
N GLY A 7 19.98 8.72 15.15
CA GLY A 7 19.11 8.96 16.29
C GLY A 7 17.63 8.96 15.92
N THR A 8 16.79 8.46 16.84
CA THR A 8 15.33 8.36 16.70
C THR A 8 14.69 9.70 16.30
N GLY A 9 15.25 10.83 16.74
CA GLY A 9 14.75 12.17 16.43
C GLY A 9 14.79 12.54 14.94
N ASN A 10 15.88 12.23 14.23
CA ASN A 10 15.99 12.57 12.81
C ASN A 10 15.09 11.67 11.94
N ALA A 11 14.95 10.40 12.34
CA ALA A 11 14.01 9.48 11.69
C ALA A 11 12.55 9.94 11.85
N LEU A 12 12.17 10.44 13.04
CA LEU A 12 10.83 10.94 13.29
C LEU A 12 10.50 12.14 12.39
N VAL A 13 11.40 13.13 12.34
CA VAL A 13 11.21 14.34 11.50
C VAL A 13 11.12 13.96 10.02
N ALA A 14 11.99 13.06 9.53
CA ALA A 14 11.95 12.60 8.15
C ALA A 14 10.61 11.92 7.80
N ILE A 15 10.08 11.07 8.69
CA ILE A 15 8.78 10.41 8.50
C ILE A 15 7.65 11.44 8.50
N THR A 16 7.65 12.40 9.42
CA THR A 16 6.62 13.45 9.50
C THR A 16 6.62 14.32 8.25
N VAL A 17 7.79 14.72 7.75
CA VAL A 17 7.92 15.51 6.51
C VAL A 17 7.42 14.71 5.31
N ALA A 18 7.83 13.45 5.18
CA ALA A 18 7.35 12.58 4.11
C ALA A 18 5.82 12.40 4.16
N ALA A 19 5.25 12.16 5.34
CA ALA A 19 3.80 12.03 5.52
C ALA A 19 3.06 13.32 5.14
N ALA A 20 3.57 14.49 5.53
CA ALA A 20 2.98 15.78 5.16
C ALA A 20 3.02 16.00 3.64
N LEU A 21 4.14 15.68 2.98
CA LEU A 21 4.26 15.79 1.52
C LEU A 21 3.27 14.85 0.80
N ILE A 22 3.16 13.60 1.24
CA ILE A 22 2.19 12.64 0.68
C ILE A 22 0.76 13.14 0.88
N PHE A 23 0.44 13.69 2.05
CA PHE A 23 -0.89 14.20 2.34
C PHE A 23 -1.23 15.44 1.49
N ILE A 24 -0.33 16.40 1.37
CA ILE A 24 -0.54 17.62 0.59
C ILE A 24 -0.67 17.31 -0.91
N THR A 25 0.07 16.32 -1.42
CA THR A 25 0.01 15.93 -2.83
C THR A 25 -1.17 15.01 -3.14
N GLY A 26 -1.51 14.09 -2.22
CA GLY A 26 -2.62 13.14 -2.36
C GLY A 26 -3.99 13.77 -2.15
N PHE A 27 -4.12 14.76 -1.26
CA PHE A 27 -5.39 15.44 -0.97
C PHE A 27 -6.05 16.12 -2.19
N PRO A 28 -5.36 16.97 -2.98
CA PRO A 28 -5.95 17.56 -4.18
C PRO A 28 -6.26 16.50 -5.23
N LEU A 29 -5.41 15.47 -5.39
CA LEU A 29 -5.62 14.39 -6.36
C LEU A 29 -6.89 13.59 -6.04
N ALA A 30 -7.07 13.18 -4.78
CA ALA A 30 -8.25 12.46 -4.32
C ALA A 30 -9.52 13.34 -4.39
N TYR A 31 -9.41 14.62 -4.04
CA TYR A 31 -10.52 15.57 -4.11
C TYR A 31 -11.04 15.75 -5.54
N TYR A 32 -10.14 15.91 -6.52
CA TYR A 32 -10.52 16.02 -7.92
C TYR A 32 -11.01 14.69 -8.51
N ALA A 33 -10.39 13.55 -8.16
CA ALA A 33 -10.85 12.24 -8.59
C ALA A 33 -12.29 11.94 -8.13
N ALA A 34 -12.60 12.22 -6.86
CA ALA A 34 -13.93 12.01 -6.29
C ALA A 34 -14.97 12.98 -6.84
N ARG A 35 -14.61 14.26 -7.07
CA ARG A 35 -15.56 15.26 -7.56
C ARG A 35 -15.97 15.04 -9.02
N TYR A 36 -15.09 14.47 -9.83
CA TYR A 36 -15.39 14.16 -11.23
C TYR A 36 -15.76 12.69 -11.48
N ASN A 37 -15.80 11.83 -10.45
CA ASN A 37 -16.01 10.38 -10.57
C ASN A 37 -15.10 9.73 -11.64
N ILE A 38 -13.83 10.17 -11.68
CA ILE A 38 -12.86 9.69 -12.67
C ILE A 38 -11.95 8.68 -11.99
N ASP A 39 -11.97 7.44 -12.46
CA ASP A 39 -11.02 6.42 -12.03
C ASP A 39 -9.59 6.81 -12.42
N LEU A 40 -8.60 6.36 -11.64
CA LEU A 40 -7.18 6.64 -11.86
C LEU A 40 -6.71 6.28 -13.29
N ASP A 41 -7.32 5.27 -13.90
CA ASP A 41 -7.11 4.86 -15.30
C ASP A 41 -7.63 5.90 -16.29
N LEU A 42 -8.75 6.56 -15.99
CA LEU A 42 -9.32 7.64 -16.80
C LEU A 42 -8.54 8.96 -16.59
N ILE A 43 -8.02 9.23 -15.38
CA ILE A 43 -7.15 10.40 -15.11
C ILE A 43 -5.87 10.30 -15.95
N THR A 44 -5.23 9.14 -15.97
CA THR A 44 -4.00 8.93 -16.77
C THR A 44 -4.27 8.94 -18.28
N ARG A 45 -5.44 8.47 -18.73
CA ARG A 45 -5.89 8.64 -20.11
C ARG A 45 -6.15 10.11 -20.47
N GLY A 46 -6.74 10.89 -19.55
CA GLY A 46 -7.06 12.31 -19.73
C GLY A 46 -5.87 13.27 -19.59
N SER A 47 -4.82 12.87 -18.86
CA SER A 47 -3.62 13.68 -18.63
C SER A 47 -2.56 13.57 -19.73
N GLY A 48 -2.91 13.01 -20.90
CA GLY A 48 -2.04 12.97 -22.08
C GLY A 48 -1.15 11.73 -22.22
N PHE A 49 -1.27 10.72 -21.33
CA PHE A 49 -0.47 9.49 -21.38
C PHE A 49 -1.08 8.37 -22.27
N GLY A 50 -2.31 8.54 -22.77
CA GLY A 50 -2.97 7.58 -23.65
C GLY A 50 -3.28 6.23 -22.99
N TYR A 51 -3.64 5.22 -23.80
CA TYR A 51 -3.96 3.87 -23.32
C TYR A 51 -2.74 3.17 -22.67
N TYR A 52 -1.54 3.37 -23.23
CA TYR A 52 -0.32 2.70 -22.76
C TYR A 52 0.18 3.22 -21.41
N GLY A 53 0.05 4.52 -21.12
CA GLY A 53 0.48 5.04 -19.83
C GLY A 53 -0.48 4.77 -18.69
N SER A 54 -1.78 4.61 -18.97
CA SER A 54 -2.75 4.09 -17.99
C SER A 54 -2.43 2.64 -17.61
N VAL A 55 -2.05 1.80 -18.57
CA VAL A 55 -1.61 0.42 -18.26
C VAL A 55 -0.34 0.41 -17.41
N LEU A 56 0.67 1.23 -17.73
CA LEU A 56 1.91 1.27 -16.96
C LEU A 56 1.68 1.73 -15.51
N THR A 57 0.91 2.80 -15.33
CA THR A 57 0.59 3.32 -13.99
C THR A 57 -0.28 2.34 -13.20
N GLY A 58 -1.27 1.70 -13.85
CA GLY A 58 -2.06 0.61 -13.26
C GLY A 58 -1.19 -0.57 -12.82
N VAL A 59 -0.22 -1.00 -13.62
CA VAL A 59 0.74 -2.06 -13.25
C VAL A 59 1.59 -1.66 -12.05
N ILE A 60 2.05 -0.40 -11.98
CA ILE A 60 2.80 0.11 -10.83
C ILE A 60 1.93 0.05 -9.57
N PHE A 61 0.69 0.56 -9.62
CA PHE A 61 -0.24 0.50 -8.48
C PHE A 61 -0.55 -0.93 -8.06
N ALA A 62 -0.87 -1.81 -9.01
CA ALA A 62 -1.13 -3.22 -8.74
C ALA A 62 0.08 -3.90 -8.08
N SER A 63 1.30 -3.62 -8.56
CA SER A 63 2.54 -4.16 -7.98
C SER A 63 2.75 -3.69 -6.54
N PHE A 64 2.52 -2.40 -6.25
CA PHE A 64 2.59 -1.89 -4.89
C PHE A 64 1.59 -2.58 -3.97
N THR A 65 0.34 -2.76 -4.41
CA THR A 65 -0.68 -3.48 -3.64
C THR A 65 -0.25 -4.91 -3.33
N VAL A 66 0.34 -5.64 -4.29
CA VAL A 66 0.84 -7.00 -4.08
C VAL A 66 2.00 -7.04 -3.09
N ILE A 67 2.93 -6.07 -3.15
CA ILE A 67 4.06 -5.99 -2.22
C ILE A 67 3.57 -5.75 -0.79
N PHE A 68 2.68 -4.79 -0.58
CA PHE A 68 2.12 -4.52 0.75
C PHE A 68 1.27 -5.68 1.25
N PHE A 69 0.49 -6.32 0.39
CA PHE A 69 -0.26 -7.53 0.74
C PHE A 69 0.67 -8.66 1.24
N ALA A 70 1.76 -8.92 0.53
CA ALA A 70 2.74 -9.93 0.94
C ALA A 70 3.43 -9.57 2.27
N LEU A 71 3.75 -8.29 2.46
CA LEU A 71 4.39 -7.78 3.68
C LEU A 71 3.44 -7.89 4.89
N GLU A 72 2.20 -7.42 4.78
CA GLU A 72 1.19 -7.53 5.84
C GLU A 72 0.84 -9.00 6.13
N GLY A 73 0.75 -9.84 5.09
CA GLY A 73 0.56 -11.28 5.24
C GLY A 73 1.71 -11.94 6.00
N ALA A 74 2.95 -11.50 5.78
CA ALA A 74 4.11 -11.99 6.54
C ALA A 74 4.11 -11.51 8.00
N ILE A 75 3.70 -10.27 8.27
CA ILE A 75 3.54 -9.75 9.64
C ILE A 75 2.43 -10.52 10.37
N MET A 76 1.30 -10.75 9.70
CA MET A 76 0.16 -11.48 10.26
C MET A 76 0.51 -12.95 10.55
N ALA A 77 1.24 -13.62 9.66
CA ALA A 77 1.73 -14.98 9.89
C ALA A 77 2.69 -15.06 11.10
N GLN A 78 3.55 -14.05 11.28
CA GLN A 78 4.43 -13.95 12.45
C GLN A 78 3.62 -13.67 13.73
N GLY A 79 2.62 -12.79 13.67
CA GLY A 79 1.69 -12.52 14.76
C GLY A 79 0.91 -13.77 15.18
N LEU A 80 0.46 -14.58 14.22
CA LEU A 80 -0.26 -15.82 14.47
C LEU A 80 0.65 -16.91 15.07
N LYS A 81 1.92 -16.96 14.64
CA LYS A 81 2.95 -17.81 15.25
C LYS A 81 3.19 -17.43 16.72
N LEU A 82 3.29 -16.14 17.02
CA LEU A 82 3.54 -15.63 18.38
C LEU A 82 2.31 -15.72 19.29
N GLY A 83 1.10 -15.52 18.75
CA GLY A 83 -0.16 -15.51 19.50
C GLY A 83 -0.78 -16.89 19.70
N PHE A 84 -0.72 -17.76 18.69
CA PHE A 84 -1.35 -19.09 18.71
C PHE A 84 -0.36 -20.27 18.66
N GLY A 85 0.96 -20.01 18.53
CA GLY A 85 1.98 -21.07 18.46
C GLY A 85 1.95 -21.89 17.17
N LEU A 86 1.19 -21.47 16.15
CA LEU A 86 1.02 -22.19 14.89
C LEU A 86 2.30 -22.17 14.06
N PRO A 87 2.68 -23.29 13.40
CA PRO A 87 3.86 -23.34 12.53
C PRO A 87 3.69 -22.40 11.32
N LEU A 88 4.79 -21.75 10.92
CA LEU A 88 4.82 -20.65 9.93
C LEU A 88 4.08 -20.95 8.63
N TRP A 89 4.16 -22.18 8.12
CA TRP A 89 3.53 -22.58 6.86
C TRP A 89 1.99 -22.47 6.90
N LEU A 90 1.38 -22.83 8.05
CA LEU A 90 -0.05 -22.66 8.29
C LEU A 90 -0.39 -21.19 8.50
N GLY A 91 0.49 -20.44 9.18
CA GLY A 91 0.33 -19.00 9.36
C GLY A 91 0.21 -18.23 8.04
N TYR A 92 1.05 -18.55 7.05
CA TYR A 92 0.97 -17.95 5.71
C TYR A 92 -0.31 -18.37 4.95
N ALA A 93 -0.68 -19.66 5.02
CA ALA A 93 -1.87 -20.17 4.36
C ALA A 93 -3.16 -19.54 4.91
N VAL A 94 -3.31 -19.49 6.24
CA VAL A 94 -4.48 -18.90 6.91
C VAL A 94 -4.56 -17.39 6.70
N SER A 95 -3.43 -16.67 6.80
CA SER A 95 -3.41 -15.22 6.56
C SER A 95 -3.83 -14.89 5.13
N THR A 96 -3.37 -15.66 4.14
CA THR A 96 -3.76 -15.48 2.73
C THR A 96 -5.23 -15.81 2.51
N LEU A 97 -5.73 -16.93 3.05
CA LEU A 97 -7.12 -17.35 2.94
C LEU A 97 -8.11 -16.40 3.60
N MET A 98 -7.71 -15.71 4.67
CA MET A 98 -8.56 -14.73 5.36
C MET A 98 -8.64 -13.40 4.60
N VAL A 99 -7.57 -12.99 3.92
CA VAL A 99 -7.54 -11.70 3.20
C VAL A 99 -8.31 -11.76 1.88
N ILE A 100 -8.30 -12.89 1.16
CA ILE A 100 -9.04 -13.04 -0.11
C ILE A 100 -10.53 -12.67 0.01
N PRO A 101 -11.33 -13.26 0.94
CA PRO A 101 -12.74 -12.89 1.08
C PRO A 101 -12.92 -11.47 1.61
N LEU A 102 -12.03 -11.00 2.49
CA LEU A 102 -12.09 -9.63 3.01
C LEU A 102 -11.97 -8.59 1.90
N VAL A 103 -11.12 -8.83 0.91
CA VAL A 103 -10.92 -7.93 -0.25
C VAL A 103 -12.09 -8.01 -1.24
N ILE A 104 -12.77 -9.16 -1.35
CA ILE A 104 -13.92 -9.33 -2.27
C ILE A 104 -15.20 -8.69 -1.71
N TYR A 105 -15.38 -8.70 -0.38
CA TYR A 105 -16.58 -8.18 0.29
C TYR A 105 -16.38 -6.81 0.95
N GLY A 106 -15.17 -6.24 0.89
CA GLY A 106 -14.78 -4.98 1.53
C GLY A 106 -14.86 -3.75 0.63
#